data_AF-A0A956HEZ1-F1
#
_entry.id   AF-A0A956HEZ1-F1
#
_cell.length_a   1.000
_cell.length_b   1.000
_cell.length_c   1.000
_cell.angle_alpha   90.00
_cell.angle_beta   90.00
_cell.angle_gamma   90.00
#
_symmetry.space_group_name_H-M   'P 1'
#
loop_
_entity.id
_entity.type
_entity.pdbx_description
1 polymer ?
#
loop_
_entity_poly.entity_id
_entity_poly.type
_entity_poly.pdbx_seq_one_letter_code
_entity_poly.pdbx_strand_id
1 'polypeptide(L)'
;MSITDQLPDDDDFDLIDLEFFGDDLTAANGPPIAVAPPPRPRRPQTPTTVLEGDLRSVSLASVLHLAESDAIDGVLLIGDDRLIGLCRGLVVSARAGKLAGLSALNSMFFLDRGAFRLIAGDPAEGAPFGSAIELTIEACRIVDEWSRLSPMVLRVTPLFDGRSVSRPVDDLMLMLDGSSSVGDLVGERGYSPVLIISDLLEALREGIVETVARADRGPPPADGRPSPEDFNELLDEGRAHMRSGDLVRAERTLRRAVRAQPENRLARQNLRRVVQLRALNARA
;
A
#
# COMPACT_ATOMS: atom_id res chain seq x y z
N MET A 1 38.80 33.33 17.93
CA MET A 1 37.66 33.74 18.77
C MET A 1 37.31 32.53 19.62
N SER A 2 37.89 32.47 20.82
CA SER A 2 37.64 31.40 21.79
C SER A 2 36.54 31.86 22.73
N ILE A 3 35.48 31.07 22.84
CA ILE A 3 34.45 31.21 23.86
C ILE A 3 34.78 30.19 24.92
N THR A 4 35.15 30.69 26.09
CA THR A 4 35.49 29.92 27.28
C THR A 4 34.22 29.62 28.07
N ASP A 5 34.15 28.40 28.57
CA ASP A 5 33.29 27.90 29.65
C ASP A 5 33.13 28.89 30.80
N GLN A 6 31.91 28.98 31.35
CA GLN A 6 31.66 29.20 32.77
C GLN A 6 30.20 28.82 33.10
N LEU A 7 30.04 27.66 33.74
CA LEU A 7 28.87 27.30 34.55
C LEU A 7 28.83 28.18 35.82
N PRO A 8 27.66 28.57 36.32
CA PRO A 8 27.49 28.95 37.72
C PRO A 8 26.89 27.81 38.56
N ASP A 9 27.35 27.83 39.80
CA ASP A 9 27.18 26.89 40.90
C ASP A 9 25.76 26.86 41.50
N ASP A 10 25.56 25.79 42.27
CA ASP A 10 24.49 25.53 43.24
C ASP A 10 24.25 26.67 44.24
N ASP A 11 23.01 26.75 44.72
CA ASP A 11 22.54 27.19 46.04
C ASP A 11 21.36 28.17 45.94
N ASP A 12 20.15 27.64 46.11
CA ASP A 12 19.00 28.34 46.71
C ASP A 12 17.87 27.31 46.94
N PHE A 13 18.03 26.46 47.96
CA PHE A 13 16.91 25.72 48.56
C PHE A 13 16.52 26.44 49.85
N ASP A 14 15.41 27.17 49.78
CA ASP A 14 14.79 27.82 50.93
C ASP A 14 14.44 26.80 52.02
N LEU A 15 15.03 27.03 53.20
CA LEU A 15 14.54 26.50 54.47
C LEU A 15 13.12 27.01 54.71
N ILE A 16 12.17 26.09 54.89
CA ILE A 16 10.93 26.39 55.61
C ILE A 16 10.80 25.43 56.79
N ASP A 17 10.96 26.06 57.95
CA ASP A 17 10.66 25.68 59.32
C ASP A 17 9.78 24.43 59.54
N LEU A 18 10.43 23.41 60.10
CA LEU A 18 9.82 22.44 60.98
C LEU A 18 9.80 23.05 62.38
N GLU A 19 8.62 23.37 62.93
CA GLU A 19 8.27 23.00 64.31
C GLU A 19 6.81 23.35 64.69
N PHE A 20 6.20 22.37 65.38
CA PHE A 20 5.16 22.47 66.41
C PHE A 20 3.68 22.67 66.08
N PHE A 21 2.91 21.63 66.41
CA PHE A 21 1.68 21.52 67.25
C PHE A 21 0.88 20.34 66.66
N GLY A 22 0.54 19.25 67.33
CA GLY A 22 0.21 18.99 68.72
C GLY A 22 -0.66 17.72 68.69
N ASP A 23 -0.59 16.91 69.75
CA ASP A 23 -1.45 15.74 69.96
C ASP A 23 -2.94 16.07 69.75
N ASP A 24 -3.61 15.31 68.87
CA ASP A 24 -5.02 14.98 69.10
C ASP A 24 -5.40 13.67 68.37
N LEU A 25 -5.14 12.55 69.04
CA LEU A 25 -5.75 11.25 68.75
C LEU A 25 -7.21 11.29 69.22
N THR A 26 -8.13 11.75 68.39
CA THR A 26 -9.56 11.48 68.57
C THR A 26 -10.13 10.72 67.38
N ALA A 27 -10.79 9.61 67.72
CA ALA A 27 -11.36 8.63 66.83
C ALA A 27 -12.42 9.24 65.90
N ALA A 28 -12.12 9.34 64.61
CA ALA A 28 -13.12 9.56 63.57
C ALA A 28 -13.51 8.21 62.96
N ASN A 29 -14.62 7.64 63.41
CA ASN A 29 -15.35 6.60 62.68
C ASN A 29 -15.89 7.20 61.38
N GLY A 30 -15.07 7.20 60.32
CA GLY A 30 -15.53 7.47 58.96
C GLY A 30 -16.39 6.32 58.43
N PRO A 31 -17.43 6.57 57.63
CA PRO A 31 -18.23 5.51 57.03
C PRO A 31 -17.36 4.64 56.11
N PRO A 32 -17.63 3.33 56.00
CA PRO A 32 -16.82 2.43 55.19
C PRO A 32 -16.81 2.90 53.73
N ILE A 33 -15.61 3.17 53.21
CA ILE A 33 -15.39 3.40 51.78
C ILE A 33 -15.82 2.11 51.07
N ALA A 34 -16.94 2.17 50.35
CA ALA A 34 -17.40 1.07 49.54
C ALA A 34 -16.35 0.80 48.46
N VAL A 35 -15.58 -0.27 48.64
CA VAL A 35 -14.66 -0.79 47.63
C VAL A 35 -15.51 -1.08 46.38
N ALA A 36 -15.27 -0.33 45.31
CA ALA A 36 -15.94 -0.56 44.04
C ALA A 36 -15.73 -2.02 43.62
N PRO A 37 -16.78 -2.75 43.23
CA PRO A 37 -16.63 -4.13 42.80
C PRO A 37 -15.64 -4.20 41.63
N PRO A 38 -14.79 -5.23 41.57
CA PRO A 38 -13.83 -5.37 40.47
C PRO A 38 -14.56 -5.31 39.13
N PRO A 39 -13.97 -4.66 38.10
CA PRO A 39 -14.60 -4.53 36.80
C PRO A 39 -15.02 -5.92 36.32
N ARG A 40 -16.30 -6.09 36.01
CA ARG A 40 -16.83 -7.37 35.53
C ARG A 40 -16.02 -7.78 34.30
N PRO A 41 -15.55 -9.03 34.20
CA PRO A 41 -14.88 -9.51 33.00
C PRO A 41 -15.81 -9.28 31.81
N ARG A 42 -15.35 -8.51 30.80
CA ARG A 42 -16.09 -8.27 29.57
C ARG A 42 -16.42 -9.64 28.97
N ARG A 43 -17.71 -9.97 28.86
CA ARG A 43 -18.14 -11.16 28.12
C ARG A 43 -17.52 -11.09 26.72
N PRO A 44 -16.95 -12.18 26.18
CA PRO A 44 -16.53 -12.22 24.79
C PRO A 44 -17.77 -11.96 23.93
N GLN A 45 -17.83 -10.76 23.35
CA GLN A 45 -18.88 -10.41 22.42
C GLN A 45 -18.63 -11.21 21.14
N THR A 46 -19.66 -11.92 20.68
CA THR A 46 -19.58 -12.59 19.38
C THR A 46 -19.31 -11.50 18.33
N PRO A 47 -18.31 -11.66 17.45
CA PRO A 47 -17.97 -10.64 16.46
C PRO A 47 -19.18 -10.37 15.55
N THR A 48 -19.81 -9.21 15.71
CA THR A 48 -20.94 -8.79 14.87
C THR A 48 -20.36 -8.18 13.60
N THR A 49 -20.67 -8.80 12.45
CA THR A 49 -20.30 -8.23 11.15
C THR A 49 -21.15 -6.97 10.91
N VAL A 50 -20.50 -5.84 10.70
CA VAL A 50 -21.13 -4.52 10.45
C VAL A 50 -21.35 -4.32 8.96
N LEU A 51 -20.38 -4.72 8.14
CA LEU A 51 -20.43 -4.58 6.69
C LEU A 51 -19.64 -5.71 6.02
N GLU A 52 -20.10 -6.19 4.87
CA GLU A 52 -19.36 -7.13 4.03
C GLU A 52 -19.57 -6.80 2.55
N GLY A 53 -18.60 -7.18 1.72
CA GLY A 53 -18.65 -6.91 0.29
C GLY A 53 -17.42 -7.39 -0.46
N ASP A 54 -17.24 -6.88 -1.68
CA ASP A 54 -16.10 -7.16 -2.53
C ASP A 54 -15.49 -5.85 -3.06
N LEU A 55 -14.16 -5.76 -3.04
CA LEU A 55 -13.42 -4.57 -3.48
C LEU A 55 -13.60 -4.23 -4.96
N ARG A 56 -14.10 -5.16 -5.78
CA ARG A 56 -14.52 -4.89 -7.17
C ARG A 56 -15.75 -3.99 -7.26
N SER A 57 -16.60 -4.03 -6.23
CA SER A 57 -17.86 -3.28 -6.20
C SER A 57 -17.74 -1.99 -5.40
N VAL A 58 -16.90 -2.00 -4.35
CA VAL A 58 -16.70 -0.85 -3.45
C VAL A 58 -15.20 -0.73 -3.18
N SER A 59 -14.61 0.41 -3.54
CA SER A 59 -13.17 0.63 -3.32
C SER A 59 -12.81 0.64 -1.83
N LEU A 60 -11.55 0.31 -1.50
CA LEU A 60 -11.04 0.41 -0.13
C LEU A 60 -11.20 1.83 0.44
N ALA A 61 -10.93 2.86 -0.37
CA ALA A 61 -11.14 4.26 0.01
C ALA A 61 -12.58 4.54 0.47
N SER A 62 -13.57 4.01 -0.28
CA SER A 62 -14.98 4.16 0.06
C SER A 62 -15.33 3.46 1.37
N VAL A 63 -14.76 2.28 1.63
CA VAL A 63 -14.96 1.55 2.90
C VAL A 63 -14.36 2.34 4.07
N LEU A 64 -13.16 2.89 3.92
CA LEU A 64 -12.51 3.70 4.94
C LEU A 64 -13.27 5.00 5.22
N HIS A 65 -13.75 5.69 4.18
CA HIS A 65 -14.60 6.88 4.36
C HIS A 65 -15.91 6.59 5.09
N LEU A 66 -16.55 5.47 4.77
CA LEU A 66 -17.76 5.06 5.48
C LEU A 66 -17.45 4.78 6.96
N ALA A 67 -16.36 4.05 7.24
CA ALA A 67 -15.95 3.78 8.60
C ALA A 67 -15.66 5.05 9.40
N GLU A 68 -14.97 6.02 8.80
CA GLU A 68 -14.71 7.34 9.39
C GLU A 68 -15.99 8.13 9.63
N SER A 69 -16.87 8.22 8.64
CA SER A 69 -18.16 8.93 8.72
C SER A 69 -19.04 8.42 9.86
N ASP A 70 -19.11 7.09 10.01
CA ASP A 70 -19.96 6.43 10.99
C ASP A 70 -19.23 6.16 12.33
N ALA A 71 -17.99 6.65 12.45
CA ALA A 71 -17.11 6.48 13.62
C ALA A 71 -17.00 5.02 14.09
N ILE A 72 -16.84 4.08 13.15
CA ILE A 72 -16.89 2.64 13.43
C ILE A 72 -15.64 2.17 14.18
N ASP A 73 -15.85 1.48 15.30
CA ASP A 73 -14.81 0.73 16.01
C ASP A 73 -14.78 -0.73 15.53
N GLY A 74 -13.62 -1.22 15.10
CA GLY A 74 -13.49 -2.62 14.72
C GLY A 74 -12.30 -2.98 13.84
N VAL A 75 -12.43 -4.12 13.17
CA VAL A 75 -11.40 -4.66 12.29
C VAL A 75 -12.00 -4.91 10.91
N LEU A 76 -11.41 -4.29 9.90
CA LEU A 76 -11.69 -4.58 8.50
C LEU A 76 -10.74 -5.67 8.01
N LEU A 77 -11.29 -6.83 7.68
CA LEU A 77 -10.58 -7.97 7.11
C LEU A 77 -10.72 -7.94 5.59
N ILE A 78 -9.64 -8.22 4.85
CA ILE A 78 -9.62 -8.27 3.38
C ILE A 78 -8.92 -9.55 2.93
N GLY A 79 -9.65 -10.51 2.37
CA GLY A 79 -9.14 -11.86 2.15
C GLY A 79 -8.67 -12.53 3.44
N ASP A 80 -7.62 -13.35 3.35
CA ASP A 80 -7.19 -14.22 4.46
C ASP A 80 -6.06 -13.64 5.32
N ASP A 81 -5.31 -12.66 4.80
CA ASP A 81 -4.03 -12.22 5.38
C ASP A 81 -3.89 -10.69 5.55
N ARG A 82 -4.97 -9.94 5.32
CA ARG A 82 -4.98 -8.48 5.44
C ARG A 82 -6.02 -8.01 6.43
N LEU A 83 -5.60 -7.11 7.30
CA LEU A 83 -6.46 -6.51 8.31
C LEU A 83 -6.12 -5.04 8.53
N ILE A 84 -7.14 -4.23 8.82
CA ILE A 84 -7.05 -2.82 9.18
C ILE A 84 -7.83 -2.65 10.48
N GLY A 85 -7.18 -2.11 11.50
CA GLY A 85 -7.81 -1.73 12.76
C GLY A 85 -8.34 -0.31 12.70
N LEU A 86 -9.58 -0.13 13.16
CA LEU A 86 -10.33 1.13 13.09
C LEU A 86 -10.79 1.56 14.49
N CYS A 87 -10.33 2.72 14.97
CA CYS A 87 -10.78 3.31 16.22
C CYS A 87 -11.48 4.64 15.91
N ARG A 88 -12.77 4.73 16.25
CA ARG A 88 -13.68 5.82 15.89
C ARG A 88 -13.64 6.13 14.39
N GLY A 89 -13.57 5.07 13.58
CA GLY A 89 -13.49 5.14 12.14
C GLY A 89 -12.11 5.49 11.55
N LEU A 90 -11.14 5.85 12.40
CA LEU A 90 -9.77 6.16 11.96
C LEU A 90 -8.89 4.91 11.95
N VAL A 91 -8.01 4.81 10.97
CA VAL A 91 -7.05 3.70 10.88
C VAL A 91 -5.98 3.86 11.95
N VAL A 92 -5.86 2.87 12.84
CA VAL A 92 -4.85 2.83 13.92
C VAL A 92 -3.83 1.70 13.74
N SER A 93 -4.18 0.69 12.95
CA SER A 93 -3.28 -0.42 12.64
C SER A 93 -3.59 -0.99 11.25
N ALA A 94 -2.58 -1.56 10.60
CA ALA A 94 -2.75 -2.30 9.36
C ALA A 94 -1.70 -3.40 9.25
N ARG A 95 -2.07 -4.56 8.70
CA ARG A 95 -1.15 -5.67 8.39
C ARG A 95 -1.54 -6.33 7.08
N ALA A 96 -0.53 -6.64 6.26
CA ALA A 96 -0.69 -7.35 4.99
C ALA A 96 0.47 -8.35 4.84
N GLY A 97 0.22 -9.62 5.15
CA GLY A 97 1.27 -10.63 5.21
C GLY A 97 2.39 -10.24 6.18
N LYS A 98 3.58 -9.95 5.65
CA LYS A 98 4.76 -9.51 6.44
C LYS A 98 4.82 -8.00 6.67
N LEU A 99 4.00 -7.20 5.98
CA LEU A 99 3.97 -5.76 6.13
C LEU A 99 3.11 -5.37 7.35
N ALA A 100 3.49 -4.28 8.02
CA ALA A 100 2.72 -3.65 9.08
C ALA A 100 2.68 -2.13 8.90
N GLY A 101 1.74 -1.46 9.58
CA GLY A 101 1.61 -0.02 9.60
C GLY A 101 1.21 0.58 8.25
N LEU A 102 1.69 1.79 7.97
CA LEU A 102 1.39 2.51 6.73
C LEU A 102 1.81 1.75 5.46
N SER A 103 2.95 1.05 5.48
CA SER A 103 3.39 0.25 4.33
C SER A 103 2.41 -0.89 4.01
N ALA A 104 1.85 -1.52 5.04
CA ALA A 104 0.79 -2.52 4.85
C ALA A 104 -0.46 -1.89 4.26
N LEU A 105 -0.94 -0.79 4.86
CA LEU A 105 -2.12 -0.08 4.37
C LEU A 105 -1.97 0.33 2.90
N ASN A 106 -0.87 1.00 2.56
CA ASN A 106 -0.59 1.44 1.20
C ASN A 106 -0.52 0.27 0.22
N SER A 107 -0.01 -0.89 0.64
CA SER A 107 0.02 -2.08 -0.23
C SER A 107 -1.38 -2.61 -0.57
N MET A 108 -2.38 -2.38 0.30
CA MET A 108 -3.76 -2.81 0.07
C MET A 108 -4.48 -1.98 -0.99
N PHE A 109 -4.02 -0.75 -1.27
CA PHE A 109 -4.57 0.08 -2.34
C PHE A 109 -4.17 -0.40 -3.74
N PHE A 110 -3.22 -1.33 -3.85
CA PHE A 110 -2.90 -2.03 -5.10
C PHE A 110 -3.88 -3.17 -5.42
N LEU A 111 -4.81 -3.50 -4.51
CA LEU A 111 -5.81 -4.53 -4.73
C LEU A 111 -6.91 -4.02 -5.67
N ASP A 112 -7.17 -4.79 -6.72
CA ASP A 112 -8.29 -4.57 -7.65
C ASP A 112 -9.53 -5.41 -7.27
N ARG A 113 -9.40 -6.31 -6.30
CA ARG A 113 -10.43 -7.26 -5.87
C ARG A 113 -10.16 -7.82 -4.48
N GLY A 114 -11.19 -8.42 -3.90
CA GLY A 114 -11.08 -9.16 -2.65
C GLY A 114 -12.34 -9.01 -1.82
N ALA A 115 -12.81 -10.12 -1.25
CA ALA A 115 -13.88 -10.07 -0.27
C ALA A 115 -13.38 -9.33 0.98
N PHE A 116 -14.21 -8.46 1.53
CA PHE A 116 -13.92 -7.76 2.76
C PHE A 116 -15.05 -7.93 3.78
N ARG A 117 -14.69 -7.85 5.06
CA ARG A 117 -15.63 -7.89 6.19
C ARG A 117 -15.18 -6.92 7.25
N LEU A 118 -16.06 -5.98 7.61
CA LEU A 118 -15.88 -5.09 8.75
C LEU A 118 -16.60 -5.70 9.95
N ILE A 119 -15.83 -5.99 10.99
CA ILE A 119 -16.32 -6.65 12.20
C ILE A 119 -16.18 -5.67 13.36
N ALA A 120 -17.26 -5.44 14.10
CA ALA A 120 -17.20 -4.68 15.34
C ALA A 120 -16.33 -5.41 16.36
N GLY A 121 -15.38 -4.71 16.96
CA GLY A 121 -14.41 -5.34 17.85
C GLY A 121 -13.31 -4.39 18.31
N ASP A 122 -12.27 -4.98 18.91
CA ASP A 122 -11.11 -4.24 19.40
C ASP A 122 -10.12 -3.99 18.24
N PRO A 123 -9.88 -2.73 17.82
CA PRO A 123 -9.10 -2.39 16.63
C PRO A 123 -7.58 -2.57 16.75
N ALA A 124 -7.11 -3.11 17.87
CA ALA A 124 -5.73 -3.00 18.33
C ALA A 124 -5.34 -1.54 18.67
N GLU A 125 -4.42 -1.38 19.62
CA GLU A 125 -4.00 -0.07 20.13
C GLU A 125 -2.98 0.60 19.20
N GLY A 126 -3.14 1.91 19.00
CA GLY A 126 -2.23 2.72 18.19
C GLY A 126 -2.71 4.16 18.03
N ALA A 127 -1.77 5.06 17.71
CA ALA A 127 -2.13 6.40 17.26
C ALA A 127 -2.74 6.32 15.85
N PRO A 128 -3.76 7.14 15.53
CA PRO A 128 -4.31 7.21 14.18
C PRO A 128 -3.22 7.53 13.15
N PHE A 129 -3.27 6.86 12.00
CA PHE A 129 -2.37 7.13 10.87
C PHE A 129 -2.73 8.42 10.12
N GLY A 130 -3.99 8.86 10.23
CA GLY A 130 -4.54 10.03 9.55
C GLY A 130 -6.03 9.85 9.25
N SER A 131 -6.64 10.86 8.63
CA SER A 131 -7.99 10.75 8.07
C SER A 131 -8.01 9.82 6.85
N ALA A 132 -9.16 9.25 6.49
CA ALA A 132 -9.26 8.39 5.31
C ALA A 132 -8.96 9.15 4.02
N ILE A 133 -9.21 10.48 3.97
CA ILE A 133 -8.89 11.32 2.80
C ILE A 133 -7.38 11.39 2.61
N GLU A 134 -6.63 11.75 3.67
CA GLU A 134 -5.17 11.87 3.61
C GLU A 134 -4.52 10.55 3.20
N LEU A 135 -4.96 9.45 3.82
CA LEU A 135 -4.45 8.11 3.51
C LEU A 135 -4.76 7.70 2.07
N THR A 136 -5.95 8.04 1.55
CA THR A 136 -6.33 7.74 0.17
C THR A 136 -5.51 8.56 -0.84
N ILE A 137 -5.30 9.86 -0.57
CA ILE A 137 -4.49 10.73 -1.45
C ILE A 137 -3.06 10.20 -1.53
N GLU A 138 -2.46 9.87 -0.39
CA GLU A 138 -1.10 9.34 -0.34
C GLU A 138 -0.99 7.98 -1.06
N ALA A 139 -1.95 7.08 -0.84
CA ALA A 139 -1.98 5.81 -1.55
C ALA A 139 -2.13 5.98 -3.07
N CYS A 140 -3.00 6.90 -3.52
CA CYS A 140 -3.14 7.25 -4.93
C CYS A 140 -1.83 7.78 -5.51
N ARG A 141 -1.10 8.66 -4.79
CA ARG A 141 0.22 9.14 -5.20
C ARG A 141 1.19 7.98 -5.44
N ILE A 142 1.25 7.04 -4.50
CA ILE A 142 2.13 5.86 -4.58
C ILE A 142 1.75 4.96 -5.75
N VAL A 143 0.46 4.70 -5.96
CA VAL A 143 -0.03 3.90 -7.10
C VAL A 143 0.30 4.58 -8.43
N ASP A 144 0.17 5.91 -8.51
CA ASP A 144 0.44 6.68 -9.71
C ASP A 144 1.95 6.74 -10.03
N GLU A 145 2.80 6.85 -9.00
CA GLU A 145 4.25 6.69 -9.12
C GLU A 145 4.63 5.30 -9.61
N TRP A 146 4.04 4.24 -9.04
CA TRP A 146 4.27 2.89 -9.51
C TRP A 146 3.84 2.70 -10.97
N SER A 147 2.70 3.26 -11.37
CA SER A 147 2.21 3.14 -12.75
C SER A 147 3.18 3.73 -13.78
N ARG A 148 3.97 4.72 -13.37
CA ARG A 148 5.02 5.36 -14.17
C ARG A 148 6.34 4.59 -14.12
N LEU A 149 6.74 4.10 -12.95
CA LEU A 149 7.99 3.37 -12.73
C LEU A 149 7.96 1.95 -13.28
N SER A 150 6.89 1.20 -13.03
CA SER A 150 6.73 -0.20 -13.38
C SER A 150 7.11 -0.53 -14.84
N PRO A 151 6.69 0.23 -15.87
CA PRO A 151 7.07 -0.05 -17.26
C PRO A 151 8.47 0.42 -17.65
N MET A 152 9.19 1.14 -16.77
CA MET A 152 10.53 1.63 -17.08
C MET A 152 11.52 0.47 -17.12
N VAL A 153 12.49 0.59 -18.02
CA VAL A 153 13.65 -0.28 -18.08
C VAL A 153 14.83 0.54 -17.60
N LEU A 154 15.38 0.15 -16.46
CA LEU A 154 16.41 0.91 -15.77
C LEU A 154 17.73 0.14 -15.78
N ARG A 155 18.83 0.89 -15.79
CA ARG A 155 20.18 0.37 -15.64
C ARG A 155 20.91 1.13 -14.55
N VAL A 156 21.68 0.42 -13.73
CA VAL A 156 22.62 1.03 -12.78
C VAL A 156 23.75 1.73 -13.52
N THR A 157 24.02 2.99 -13.15
CA THR A 157 25.13 3.76 -13.72
C THR A 157 26.44 3.44 -12.98
N PRO A 158 27.60 3.78 -13.57
CA PRO A 158 28.90 3.63 -12.89
C PRO A 158 29.05 4.48 -11.62
N LEU A 159 28.10 5.39 -11.33
CA LEU A 159 28.08 6.19 -10.10
C LEU A 159 27.65 5.37 -8.89
N PHE A 160 27.02 4.22 -9.09
CA PHE A 160 26.67 3.32 -8.00
C PHE A 160 27.93 2.65 -7.44
N ASP A 161 28.28 3.02 -6.22
CA ASP A 161 29.44 2.49 -5.50
C ASP A 161 29.09 1.27 -4.61
N GLY A 162 27.84 0.77 -4.72
CA GLY A 162 27.33 -0.34 -3.92
C GLY A 162 27.08 0.01 -2.46
N ARG A 163 27.14 1.29 -2.07
CA ARG A 163 26.94 1.71 -0.68
C ARG A 163 25.59 2.39 -0.52
N SER A 164 24.77 1.76 0.33
CA SER A 164 23.70 2.39 1.10
C SER A 164 22.42 2.74 0.35
N VAL A 165 21.64 1.72 0.02
CA VAL A 165 20.17 1.85 -0.10
C VAL A 165 19.55 0.82 0.85
N SER A 166 18.31 1.02 1.27
CA SER A 166 17.65 0.09 2.20
C SER A 166 17.43 -1.28 1.53
N ARG A 167 17.49 -2.39 2.28
CA ARG A 167 16.96 -3.68 1.77
C ARG A 167 15.43 -3.57 1.77
N PRO A 168 14.75 -3.55 0.61
CA PRO A 168 14.87 -4.51 -0.50
C PRO A 168 15.48 -3.95 -1.80
N VAL A 169 15.88 -2.68 -1.81
CA VAL A 169 16.24 -1.96 -3.04
C VAL A 169 17.61 -2.40 -3.55
N ASP A 170 18.55 -2.74 -2.66
CA ASP A 170 19.87 -3.27 -3.03
C ASP A 170 19.77 -4.48 -3.98
N ASP A 171 18.91 -5.46 -3.64
CA ASP A 171 18.72 -6.65 -4.45
C ASP A 171 18.13 -6.30 -5.82
N LEU A 172 17.23 -5.31 -5.87
CA LEU A 172 16.67 -4.82 -7.11
C LEU A 172 17.72 -4.09 -7.96
N MET A 173 18.54 -3.22 -7.35
CA MET A 173 19.62 -2.49 -8.03
C MET A 173 20.57 -3.44 -8.75
N LEU A 174 20.95 -4.54 -8.11
CA LEU A 174 21.82 -5.56 -8.71
C LEU A 174 21.24 -6.23 -9.98
N MET A 175 19.93 -6.13 -10.21
CA MET A 175 19.25 -6.70 -11.38
C MET A 175 18.93 -5.66 -12.46
N LEU A 176 19.10 -4.36 -12.18
CA LEU A 176 18.84 -3.30 -13.16
C LEU A 176 19.99 -3.22 -14.16
N ASP A 177 19.95 -4.08 -15.17
CA ASP A 177 20.93 -4.16 -16.26
C ASP A 177 20.44 -3.50 -17.57
N GLY A 178 19.20 -3.02 -17.59
CA GLY A 178 18.56 -2.44 -18.77
C GLY A 178 17.86 -3.45 -19.69
N SER A 179 17.65 -4.70 -19.26
CA SER A 179 16.98 -5.73 -20.07
C SER A 179 15.49 -5.90 -19.75
N SER A 180 15.13 -5.88 -18.47
CA SER A 180 13.76 -6.10 -17.97
C SER A 180 13.13 -4.83 -17.44
N SER A 181 11.79 -4.79 -17.39
CA SER A 181 11.10 -3.69 -16.73
C SER A 181 11.20 -3.82 -15.20
N VAL A 182 11.11 -2.68 -14.51
CA VAL A 182 11.06 -2.67 -13.04
C VAL A 182 9.90 -3.52 -12.53
N GLY A 183 8.74 -3.44 -13.18
CA GLY A 183 7.56 -4.23 -12.85
C GLY A 183 7.81 -5.73 -12.87
N ASP A 184 8.48 -6.22 -13.92
CA ASP A 184 8.79 -7.64 -14.08
C ASP A 184 9.74 -8.12 -12.97
N LEU A 185 10.83 -7.38 -12.73
CA LEU A 185 11.82 -7.73 -11.69
C LEU A 185 11.22 -7.75 -10.28
N VAL A 186 10.33 -6.79 -9.99
CA VAL A 186 9.63 -6.70 -8.70
C VAL A 186 8.63 -7.83 -8.54
N GLY A 187 7.91 -8.17 -9.62
CA GLY A 187 6.99 -9.30 -9.67
C GLY A 187 7.68 -10.65 -9.46
N GLU A 188 8.77 -10.91 -10.17
CA GLU A 188 9.57 -12.15 -10.06
C GLU A 188 10.12 -12.38 -8.66
N ARG A 189 10.48 -11.31 -7.94
CA ARG A 189 10.99 -11.39 -6.56
C ARG A 189 9.90 -11.36 -5.49
N GLY A 190 8.66 -11.06 -5.87
CA GLY A 190 7.56 -10.88 -4.92
C GLY A 190 7.77 -9.70 -3.98
N TYR A 191 8.47 -8.65 -4.42
CA TYR A 191 8.61 -7.43 -3.64
C TYR A 191 7.32 -6.61 -3.70
N SER A 192 6.99 -5.94 -2.59
CA SER A 192 5.90 -4.96 -2.58
C SER A 192 6.40 -3.64 -3.17
N PRO A 193 5.72 -3.06 -4.18
CA PRO A 193 6.09 -1.77 -4.76
C PRO A 193 6.29 -0.66 -3.72
N VAL A 194 5.48 -0.66 -2.66
CA VAL A 194 5.52 0.34 -1.58
C VAL A 194 6.89 0.41 -0.88
N LEU A 195 7.65 -0.69 -0.87
CA LEU A 195 8.96 -0.74 -0.20
C LEU A 195 10.11 -0.20 -1.05
N ILE A 196 9.90 0.04 -2.34
CA ILE A 196 10.98 0.31 -3.29
C ILE A 196 10.79 1.61 -4.09
N ILE A 197 9.57 2.13 -4.18
CA ILE A 197 9.25 3.30 -5.04
C ILE A 197 10.09 4.52 -4.65
N SER A 198 10.10 4.91 -3.37
CA SER A 198 10.79 6.11 -2.90
C SER A 198 12.29 6.04 -3.20
N ASP A 199 12.94 4.95 -2.77
CA ASP A 199 14.38 4.73 -2.95
C ASP A 199 14.75 4.64 -4.44
N LEU A 200 13.91 4.04 -5.27
CA LEU A 200 14.15 3.97 -6.71
C LEU A 200 14.00 5.33 -7.41
N LEU A 201 13.03 6.14 -6.99
CA LEU A 201 12.87 7.52 -7.48
C LEU A 201 14.04 8.40 -7.04
N GLU A 202 14.53 8.21 -5.82
CA GLU A 202 15.72 8.88 -5.32
C GLU A 202 16.95 8.49 -6.14
N ALA A 203 17.16 7.19 -6.36
CA ALA A 203 18.26 6.70 -7.22
C ALA A 203 18.18 7.24 -8.65
N LEU A 204 16.98 7.39 -9.23
CA LEU A 204 16.77 8.04 -10.53
C LEU A 204 17.15 9.52 -10.49
N ARG A 205 16.73 10.25 -9.44
CA ARG A 205 17.01 11.68 -9.26
C ARG A 205 18.50 11.95 -9.06
N GLU A 206 19.20 11.04 -8.37
CA GLU A 206 20.64 11.11 -8.11
C GLU A 206 21.49 10.62 -9.28
N GLY A 207 20.87 10.06 -10.33
CA GLY A 207 21.57 9.51 -11.49
C GLY A 207 22.30 8.19 -11.19
N ILE A 208 22.00 7.54 -10.07
CA ILE A 208 22.49 6.20 -9.71
C ILE A 208 21.90 5.15 -10.65
N VAL A 209 20.64 5.35 -11.06
CA VAL A 209 20.01 4.57 -12.13
C VAL A 209 19.56 5.50 -13.25
N GLU A 210 19.60 5.00 -14.47
CA GLU A 210 19.15 5.73 -15.65
C GLU A 210 18.11 4.94 -16.43
N THR A 211 17.25 5.66 -17.15
CA THR A 211 16.28 5.03 -18.06
C THR A 211 16.98 4.66 -19.37
N VAL A 212 16.88 3.40 -19.77
CA VAL A 212 17.38 2.95 -21.07
C VAL A 212 16.37 3.31 -22.15
N ALA A 213 16.76 4.17 -23.09
CA ALA A 213 15.91 4.55 -24.21
C ALA A 213 15.58 3.31 -25.05
N ARG A 214 14.34 3.21 -25.50
CA ARG A 214 13.85 2.07 -26.31
C ARG A 214 14.67 1.83 -27.61
N ALA A 215 15.46 2.82 -28.04
CA ALA A 215 16.34 2.77 -29.21
C ALA A 215 17.67 2.03 -28.96
N ASP A 216 18.12 1.88 -27.71
CA ASP A 216 19.30 1.09 -27.33
C ASP A 216 18.98 -0.40 -27.16
N ARG A 217 17.73 -0.79 -27.42
CA ARG A 217 17.43 -2.18 -27.76
C ARG A 217 18.13 -2.44 -29.09
N GLY A 218 19.28 -3.13 -29.04
CA GLY A 218 19.77 -3.89 -30.18
C GLY A 218 18.59 -4.63 -30.85
N PRO A 219 18.66 -4.90 -32.16
CA PRO A 219 17.53 -5.46 -32.90
C PRO A 219 16.93 -6.61 -32.07
N PRO A 220 15.60 -6.61 -31.86
CA PRO A 220 14.97 -7.67 -31.08
C PRO A 220 15.48 -9.02 -31.61
N PRO A 221 15.75 -10.02 -30.74
CA PRO A 221 16.19 -11.32 -31.20
C PRO A 221 15.28 -11.73 -32.37
N ALA A 222 15.92 -12.05 -33.50
CA ALA A 222 15.30 -12.11 -34.83
C ALA A 222 14.11 -13.07 -34.93
N ASP A 223 13.82 -13.82 -33.87
CA ASP A 223 12.72 -14.75 -33.83
C ASP A 223 11.40 -14.14 -33.36
N GLY A 224 11.36 -12.93 -32.77
CA GLY A 224 10.22 -12.00 -32.68
C GLY A 224 8.82 -12.54 -32.32
N ARG A 225 8.71 -13.81 -31.95
CA ARG A 225 7.50 -14.52 -31.59
C ARG A 225 7.42 -14.42 -30.08
N PRO A 226 6.39 -13.74 -29.54
CA PRO A 226 6.05 -13.86 -28.14
C PRO A 226 6.01 -15.34 -27.77
N SER A 227 6.48 -15.66 -26.57
CA SER A 227 6.38 -17.03 -26.08
C SER A 227 4.91 -17.50 -26.19
N PRO A 228 4.65 -18.81 -26.32
CA PRO A 228 3.28 -19.31 -26.29
C PRO A 228 2.51 -18.89 -25.02
N GLU A 229 3.22 -18.67 -23.92
CA GLU A 229 2.68 -18.16 -22.65
C GLU A 229 2.27 -16.69 -22.79
N ASP A 230 3.12 -15.83 -23.37
CA ASP A 230 2.84 -14.42 -23.65
C ASP A 230 1.63 -14.24 -24.59
N PHE A 231 1.44 -15.17 -25.54
CA PHE A 231 0.31 -15.10 -26.47
C PHE A 231 -1.04 -15.33 -25.77
N ASN A 232 -1.10 -16.31 -24.86
CA ASN A 232 -2.31 -16.62 -24.12
C ASN A 232 -2.68 -15.49 -23.16
N GLU A 233 -1.69 -14.90 -22.50
CA GLU A 233 -1.88 -13.71 -21.65
C GLU A 233 -2.44 -12.53 -22.45
N LEU A 234 -1.87 -12.24 -23.63
CA LEU A 234 -2.38 -11.19 -24.53
C LEU A 234 -3.82 -11.47 -24.98
N LEU A 235 -4.20 -12.72 -25.17
CA LEU A 235 -5.58 -13.09 -25.52
C LEU A 235 -6.54 -12.83 -24.35
N ASP A 236 -6.15 -13.22 -23.14
CA ASP A 236 -7.01 -13.11 -21.96
C ASP A 236 -7.13 -11.67 -21.45
N GLU A 237 -6.03 -10.90 -21.50
CA GLU A 237 -6.03 -9.45 -21.24
C GLU A 237 -6.91 -8.71 -22.27
N GLY A 238 -6.77 -9.04 -23.56
CA GLY A 238 -7.61 -8.47 -24.62
C GLY A 238 -9.11 -8.71 -24.39
N ARG A 239 -9.47 -9.92 -23.94
CA ARG A 239 -10.87 -10.28 -23.58
C ARG A 239 -11.33 -9.57 -22.31
N ALA A 240 -10.45 -9.42 -21.32
CA ALA A 240 -10.75 -8.68 -20.10
C ALA A 240 -11.12 -7.23 -20.41
N HIS A 241 -10.34 -6.56 -21.27
CA HIS A 241 -10.66 -5.21 -21.73
C HIS A 241 -11.96 -5.12 -22.55
N MET A 242 -12.29 -6.14 -23.35
CA MET A 242 -13.59 -6.20 -24.03
C MET A 242 -14.75 -6.30 -23.05
N ARG A 243 -14.61 -7.11 -21.98
CA ARG A 243 -15.62 -7.25 -20.93
C ARG A 243 -15.79 -5.98 -20.10
N SER A 244 -14.71 -5.25 -19.86
CA SER A 244 -14.74 -3.99 -19.12
C SER A 244 -15.18 -2.78 -19.95
N GLY A 245 -15.44 -2.97 -21.26
CA GLY A 245 -15.85 -1.88 -22.16
C GLY A 245 -14.71 -0.97 -22.64
N ASP A 246 -13.45 -1.24 -22.25
CA ASP A 246 -12.28 -0.49 -22.73
C ASP A 246 -11.87 -1.01 -24.13
N LEU A 247 -12.64 -0.60 -25.13
CA LEU A 247 -12.47 -1.08 -26.49
C LEU A 247 -11.15 -0.60 -27.14
N VAL A 248 -10.57 0.50 -26.67
CA VAL A 248 -9.29 1.04 -27.20
C VAL A 248 -8.13 0.17 -26.73
N ARG A 249 -8.07 -0.17 -25.43
CA ARG A 249 -7.04 -1.07 -24.90
C ARG A 249 -7.22 -2.48 -25.45
N ALA A 250 -8.46 -2.99 -25.50
CA ALA A 250 -8.77 -4.29 -26.09
C ALA A 250 -8.24 -4.44 -27.53
N GLU A 251 -8.48 -3.45 -28.39
CA GLU A 251 -8.00 -3.49 -29.78
C GLU A 251 -6.48 -3.49 -29.86
N ARG A 252 -5.81 -2.63 -29.08
CA ARG A 252 -4.35 -2.53 -29.07
C ARG A 252 -3.71 -3.86 -28.62
N THR A 253 -4.24 -4.48 -27.57
CA THR A 253 -3.74 -5.75 -27.03
C THR A 253 -3.99 -6.90 -28.03
N LEU A 254 -5.18 -6.99 -28.62
CA LEU A 254 -5.50 -8.03 -29.61
C LEU A 254 -4.69 -7.89 -30.92
N ARG A 255 -4.32 -6.66 -31.34
CA ARG A 255 -3.37 -6.46 -32.46
C ARG A 255 -1.96 -6.97 -32.14
N ARG A 256 -1.54 -6.97 -30.87
CA ARG A 256 -0.27 -7.61 -30.45
C ARG A 256 -0.39 -9.12 -30.52
N ALA A 257 -1.49 -9.70 -30.03
CA ALA A 257 -1.76 -11.14 -30.13
C ALA A 257 -1.79 -11.64 -31.59
N VAL A 258 -2.43 -10.91 -32.52
CA VAL A 258 -2.44 -11.28 -33.95
C VAL A 258 -1.05 -11.16 -34.58
N ARG A 259 -0.23 -10.18 -34.19
CA ARG A 259 1.16 -10.10 -34.67
C ARG A 259 2.02 -11.26 -34.15
N ALA A 260 1.75 -11.72 -32.93
CA ALA A 260 2.42 -12.86 -32.31
C ALA A 260 2.13 -14.18 -33.05
N GLN A 261 0.85 -14.44 -33.33
CA GLN A 261 0.39 -15.63 -34.04
C GLN A 261 -0.65 -15.24 -35.11
N PRO A 262 -0.20 -14.88 -36.33
CA PRO A 262 -1.09 -14.42 -37.41
C PRO A 262 -2.16 -15.45 -37.81
N GLU A 263 -1.82 -16.73 -37.70
CA GLU A 263 -2.73 -17.84 -38.07
C GLU A 263 -3.76 -18.15 -36.99
N ASN A 264 -3.60 -17.65 -35.76
CA ASN A 264 -4.52 -17.96 -34.68
C ASN A 264 -5.93 -17.39 -34.96
N ARG A 265 -6.89 -18.30 -35.16
CA ARG A 265 -8.28 -17.95 -35.51
C ARG A 265 -8.97 -17.14 -34.41
N LEU A 266 -8.66 -17.44 -33.15
CA LEU A 266 -9.29 -16.85 -31.97
C LEU A 266 -8.90 -15.38 -31.80
N ALA A 267 -7.60 -15.07 -31.92
CA ALA A 267 -7.09 -13.70 -31.87
C ALA A 267 -7.71 -12.83 -32.98
N ARG A 268 -7.79 -13.35 -34.21
CA ARG A 268 -8.42 -12.66 -35.35
C ARG A 268 -9.93 -12.46 -35.19
N GLN A 269 -10.63 -13.39 -34.55
CA GLN A 269 -12.07 -13.25 -34.26
C GLN A 269 -12.32 -12.19 -33.20
N ASN A 270 -11.57 -12.21 -32.09
CA ASN A 270 -11.69 -11.21 -31.03
C ASN A 270 -11.35 -9.80 -31.57
N LEU A 271 -10.29 -9.66 -32.38
CA LEU A 271 -9.92 -8.38 -32.99
C LEU A 271 -11.02 -7.84 -33.91
N ARG A 272 -11.64 -8.70 -34.75
CA ARG A 272 -12.78 -8.28 -35.56
C ARG A 272 -13.97 -7.83 -34.70
N ARG A 273 -14.25 -8.56 -33.62
CA ARG A 273 -15.35 -8.24 -32.71
C ARG A 273 -15.15 -6.88 -32.02
N VAL A 274 -13.97 -6.58 -31.51
CA VAL A 274 -13.71 -5.29 -30.85
C VAL A 274 -13.78 -4.11 -31.83
N VAL A 275 -13.29 -4.28 -33.06
CA VAL A 275 -13.40 -3.24 -34.11
C VAL A 275 -14.85 -2.95 -34.46
N GLN A 276 -15.69 -3.99 -34.56
CA GLN A 276 -17.14 -3.82 -34.78
C GLN A 276 -17.81 -3.09 -33.62
N LEU A 277 -17.50 -3.46 -32.38
CA LEU A 277 -18.05 -2.79 -31.18
C LEU A 277 -17.67 -1.31 -31.13
N ARG A 278 -16.43 -0.95 -31.48
CA ARG A 278 -16.01 0.46 -31.57
C ARG A 278 -16.78 1.23 -32.63
N ALA A 279 -16.98 0.62 -33.80
CA ALA A 279 -17.71 1.26 -34.89
C ALA A 279 -19.19 1.48 -34.55
N LEU A 280 -19.80 0.59 -33.76
CA LEU A 280 -21.16 0.76 -33.25
C LEU A 280 -21.24 1.88 -32.19
N ASN A 281 -20.31 1.90 -31.23
CA ASN A 281 -20.27 2.93 -30.18
C ASN A 281 -19.96 4.32 -30.71
N ALA A 282 -19.24 4.43 -31.84
CA ALA A 282 -18.96 5.72 -32.47
C ALA A 282 -20.14 6.29 -33.28
N ARG A 283 -21.22 5.52 -33.46
CA ARG A 283 -22.43 5.90 -34.21
C ARG A 283 -23.64 6.15 -33.31
N ALA A 284 -23.54 5.78 -32.03
CA ALA A 284 -24.55 6.05 -31.00
C ALA A 284 -24.23 7.40 -30.33
#